data_AF-A0A8T4RW17-F1
#
_entry.id   AF-A0A8T4RW17-F1
#
_cell.length_a   1.000
_cell.length_b   1.000
_cell.length_c   1.000
_cell.angle_alpha   90.00
_cell.angle_beta   90.00
_cell.angle_gamma   90.00
#
_symmetry.space_group_name_H-M   'P 1'
#
loop_
_entity.id
_entity.type
_entity.pdbx_description
1 polymer ?
#
loop_
_entity_poly.entity_id
_entity_poly.type
_entity_poly.pdbx_seq_one_letter_code
_entity_poly.pdbx_strand_id
1 'polypeptide(L)'
;MNLEQLKEDYGIAAIAFIAGCIFFYAVFGFSGLRIFLSLVLLSLPFYYFFSAFDMEVLEKIVLSLILGVTLIPSLAYLIGLLLPFSAGIVVSFLLFFFGAHLFVRRKKSYPE
;
A
#
# COMPACT_ATOMS: atom_id res chain seq x y z
N MET A 1 11.88 -13.43 -14.80
CA MET A 1 11.58 -14.05 -13.49
C MET A 1 11.08 -15.46 -13.72
N ASN A 2 11.69 -16.46 -13.08
CA ASN A 2 11.32 -17.86 -13.25
C ASN A 2 10.00 -18.15 -12.50
N LEU A 3 9.17 -19.08 -13.00
CA LEU A 3 7.84 -19.38 -12.44
C LEU A 3 7.91 -19.92 -11.00
N GLU A 4 9.00 -20.60 -10.65
CA GLU A 4 9.23 -21.10 -9.29
C GLU A 4 9.53 -19.97 -8.31
N GLN A 5 10.35 -19.00 -8.73
CA GLN A 5 10.71 -17.82 -7.93
C GLN A 5 9.49 -16.96 -7.61
N LEU A 6 8.61 -16.76 -8.61
CA LEU A 6 7.32 -16.08 -8.43
C LEU A 6 6.46 -16.74 -7.34
N LYS A 7 6.35 -18.08 -7.37
CA LYS A 7 5.56 -18.82 -6.38
C LYS A 7 6.14 -18.71 -4.99
N GLU A 8 7.46 -18.71 -4.87
CA GLU A 8 8.17 -18.56 -3.60
C GLU A 8 7.92 -17.17 -3.01
N ASP A 9 8.06 -16.11 -3.81
CA ASP A 9 7.82 -14.71 -3.38
C ASP A 9 6.37 -14.49 -2.92
N TYR A 10 5.39 -14.97 -3.70
CA TYR A 10 3.98 -14.89 -3.31
C TYR A 10 3.65 -15.76 -2.10
N GLY A 11 4.29 -16.92 -1.97
CA GLY A 11 4.15 -17.81 -0.82
C GLY A 11 4.65 -17.16 0.45
N ILE A 12 5.84 -16.55 0.42
CA ILE A 12 6.41 -15.80 1.54
C ILE A 12 5.52 -14.62 1.90
N ALA A 13 5.05 -13.84 0.93
CA ALA A 13 4.16 -12.71 1.17
C ALA A 13 2.82 -13.14 1.80
N ALA A 14 2.24 -14.25 1.34
CA ALA A 14 1.01 -14.80 1.90
C ALA A 14 1.19 -15.28 3.34
N ILE A 15 2.30 -15.98 3.64
CA ILE A 15 2.64 -16.42 4.99
C ILE A 15 2.85 -15.21 5.90
N ALA A 16 3.59 -14.19 5.46
CA ALA A 16 3.81 -12.96 6.21
C ALA A 16 2.49 -12.22 6.50
N PHE A 17 1.57 -12.17 5.52
CA PHE A 17 0.25 -11.57 5.70
C PHE A 17 -0.59 -12.32 6.75
N ILE A 18 -0.63 -13.66 6.68
CA ILE A 18 -1.36 -14.48 7.64
C ILE A 18 -0.74 -14.35 9.04
N ALA A 19 0.58 -14.42 9.15
CA ALA A 19 1.30 -14.23 10.40
C ALA A 19 1.04 -12.84 11.01
N GLY A 20 1.02 -11.80 10.18
CA GLY A 20 0.64 -10.44 10.58
C GLY A 20 -0.79 -10.38 11.12
N CYS A 21 -1.76 -10.94 10.40
CA CYS A 21 -3.15 -11.01 10.85
C CYS A 21 -3.28 -11.72 12.22
N ILE A 22 -2.61 -12.86 12.40
CA ILE A 22 -2.63 -13.62 13.65
C ILE A 22 -1.98 -12.80 14.78
N PHE A 23 -0.81 -12.21 14.51
CA PHE A 23 -0.07 -11.41 15.49
C PHE A 23 -0.88 -10.20 15.97
N PHE A 24 -1.41 -9.39 15.04
CA PHE A 24 -2.21 -8.22 15.38
C PHE A 24 -3.51 -8.59 16.08
N TYR A 25 -4.15 -9.69 15.68
CA TYR A 25 -5.32 -10.22 16.38
C TYR A 25 -4.98 -10.69 17.79
N ALA A 26 -3.86 -11.38 17.99
CA ALA A 26 -3.44 -11.88 19.30
C ALA A 26 -3.15 -10.74 20.28
N VAL A 27 -2.56 -9.63 19.82
CA VAL A 27 -2.17 -8.50 20.68
C VAL A 27 -3.33 -7.53 20.94
N PHE A 28 -4.12 -7.20 19.91
CA PHE A 28 -5.12 -6.13 19.98
C PHE A 28 -6.55 -6.58 19.62
N GLY A 29 -6.77 -7.89 19.46
CA GLY A 29 -8.05 -8.46 19.06
C GLY A 29 -8.50 -7.99 17.67
N PHE A 30 -9.82 -7.83 17.51
CA PHE A 30 -10.42 -7.34 16.26
C PHE A 30 -9.94 -5.93 15.87
N SER A 31 -9.56 -5.09 16.83
CA SER A 31 -9.02 -3.76 16.55
C SER A 31 -7.66 -3.84 15.86
N GLY A 32 -6.79 -4.75 16.30
CA GLY A 32 -5.50 -5.00 15.65
C GLY A 32 -5.64 -5.45 14.22
N LEU A 33 -6.56 -6.38 13.97
CA LEU A 33 -6.81 -6.89 12.62
C LEU A 33 -7.30 -5.78 11.67
N ARG A 34 -8.17 -4.88 12.15
CA ARG A 34 -8.58 -3.69 11.38
C ARG A 34 -7.40 -2.75 11.09
N ILE A 35 -6.54 -2.52 12.07
CA ILE A 35 -5.35 -1.68 11.90
C ILE A 35 -4.44 -2.29 10.83
N PHE A 36 -4.09 -3.57 10.97
CA PHE A 36 -3.22 -4.27 10.01
C PHE A 36 -3.78 -4.22 8.59
N LEU A 37 -5.06 -4.56 8.41
CA LEU A 37 -5.72 -4.48 7.11
C LEU A 37 -5.75 -3.05 6.55
N SER A 38 -5.92 -2.04 7.40
CA SER A 38 -5.89 -0.64 6.99
C SER A 38 -4.50 -0.22 6.53
N LEU A 39 -3.43 -0.67 7.21
CA LEU A 39 -2.05 -0.40 6.80
C LEU A 39 -1.74 -1.00 5.42
N VAL A 40 -2.16 -2.25 5.21
CA VAL A 40 -2.03 -2.92 3.91
C VAL A 40 -2.83 -2.17 2.85
N LEU A 41 -4.07 -1.78 3.14
CA LEU A 41 -4.91 -1.04 2.22
C LEU A 41 -4.27 0.30 1.82
N LEU A 42 -3.81 1.09 2.80
CA LEU A 42 -3.16 2.38 2.59
C LEU A 42 -1.89 2.27 1.70
N SER A 43 -1.22 1.13 1.72
CA SER A 43 -0.02 0.90 0.90
C SER A 43 -0.32 0.64 -0.59
N LEU A 44 -1.55 0.22 -0.93
CA LEU A 44 -1.92 -0.18 -2.30
C LEU A 44 -1.63 0.85 -3.41
N PRO A 45 -1.99 2.15 -3.27
CA PRO A 45 -1.72 3.12 -4.34
C PRO A 45 -0.22 3.25 -4.63
N PHE A 46 0.63 3.16 -3.60
CA PHE A 46 2.08 3.22 -3.76
C PHE A 46 2.64 1.92 -4.33
N TYR A 47 2.10 0.77 -3.94
CA TYR A 47 2.49 -0.51 -4.55
C TYR A 47 2.16 -0.52 -6.04
N TYR A 48 0.99 0.00 -6.41
CA TYR A 48 0.62 0.17 -7.80
C TYR A 48 1.52 1.17 -8.54
N PHE A 49 1.88 2.28 -7.91
CA PHE A 49 2.86 3.22 -8.47
C PHE A 49 4.21 2.54 -8.73
N PHE A 50 4.76 1.83 -7.74
CA PHE A 50 6.04 1.15 -7.85
C PHE A 50 6.02 -0.06 -8.80
N SER A 51 4.84 -0.62 -9.10
CA SER A 51 4.71 -1.68 -10.10
C SER A 51 5.19 -1.26 -11.49
N ALA A 52 5.22 0.05 -11.78
CA ALA A 52 5.75 0.58 -13.03
C ALA A 52 7.30 0.57 -13.08
N PHE A 53 7.99 0.30 -11.98
CA PHE A 53 9.45 0.30 -11.89
C PHE A 53 10.01 -1.12 -11.82
N ASP A 54 11.24 -1.27 -12.28
CA ASP A 54 12.00 -2.52 -12.21
C ASP A 54 12.69 -2.62 -10.83
N MET A 55 11.86 -2.90 -9.81
CA MET A 55 12.29 -3.09 -8.42
C MET A 55 11.89 -4.49 -7.95
N GLU A 56 12.63 -5.02 -6.97
CA GLU A 56 12.31 -6.29 -6.33
C GLU A 56 10.98 -6.23 -5.57
N VAL A 57 10.31 -7.38 -5.43
CA VAL A 57 8.98 -7.44 -4.80
C VAL A 57 9.04 -6.97 -3.33
N LEU A 58 10.06 -7.39 -2.59
CA LEU A 58 10.24 -7.00 -1.19
C LEU A 58 10.43 -5.48 -1.06
N GLU A 59 11.27 -4.89 -1.91
CA GLU A 59 11.51 -3.44 -1.95
C GLU A 59 10.20 -2.68 -2.23
N LYS A 60 9.44 -3.12 -3.23
CA LYS A 60 8.12 -2.55 -3.55
C LYS A 60 7.19 -2.59 -2.35
N ILE A 61 7.10 -3.71 -1.63
CA ILE A 61 6.23 -3.86 -0.45
C ILE A 61 6.65 -2.89 0.66
N VAL A 62 7.95 -2.89 1.01
CA VAL A 62 8.46 -2.07 2.12
C VAL A 62 8.31 -0.58 1.84
N LEU A 63 8.70 -0.11 0.65
CA LEU A 63 8.56 1.29 0.27
C LEU A 63 7.09 1.72 0.22
N SER A 64 6.20 0.87 -0.29
CA SER A 64 4.76 1.15 -0.35
C SER A 64 4.15 1.27 1.03
N LEU A 65 4.55 0.42 1.97
CA LEU A 65 4.09 0.48 3.35
C LEU A 65 4.55 1.78 4.01
N ILE A 66 5.84 2.13 3.90
CA ILE A 66 6.40 3.35 4.48
C ILE A 66 5.69 4.58 3.92
N LEU A 67 5.56 4.70 2.60
CA LEU A 67 4.88 5.84 1.97
C LEU A 67 3.39 5.87 2.29
N GLY A 68 2.72 4.72 2.30
CA GLY A 68 1.31 4.59 2.68
C GLY A 68 1.03 5.13 4.07
N VAL A 69 1.83 4.72 5.05
CA VAL A 69 1.66 5.09 6.47
C VAL A 69 2.11 6.52 6.76
N THR A 70 2.99 7.10 5.94
CA THR A 70 3.49 8.47 6.15
C THR A 70 2.69 9.50 5.35
N LEU A 71 2.56 9.32 4.04
CA LEU A 71 2.02 10.34 3.14
C LEU A 71 0.49 10.44 3.21
N ILE A 72 -0.23 9.32 3.29
CA ILE A 72 -1.69 9.38 3.33
C ILE A 72 -2.18 10.05 4.62
N PRO A 73 -1.70 9.69 5.82
CA PRO A 73 -2.12 10.38 7.04
C PRO A 73 -1.70 11.85 7.05
N SER A 74 -0.51 12.18 6.53
CA SER A 74 -0.04 13.58 6.44
C SER A 74 -0.95 14.43 5.55
N LEU A 75 -1.31 13.91 4.37
CA LEU A 75 -2.22 14.62 3.46
C LEU A 75 -3.64 14.65 4.02
N ALA A 76 -4.11 13.56 4.63
CA ALA A 76 -5.42 13.48 5.26
C ALA A 76 -5.55 14.47 6.42
N TYR A 77 -4.47 14.73 7.17
CA TYR A 77 -4.44 15.76 8.20
C TYR A 77 -4.62 17.17 7.61
N LEU A 78 -3.88 17.49 6.54
CA LEU A 78 -4.00 18.79 5.87
C LEU A 78 -5.40 19.01 5.29
N ILE A 79 -5.92 18.00 4.60
CA ILE A 79 -7.28 18.02 4.05
C ILE A 79 -8.32 18.06 5.18
N GLY A 80 -8.05 17.36 6.28
CA GLY A 80 -8.86 17.31 7.49
C GLY A 80 -9.04 18.66 8.20
N LEU A 81 -8.26 19.69 7.83
CA LEU A 81 -8.49 21.06 8.28
C LEU A 81 -9.73 21.69 7.63
N LEU A 82 -10.19 21.16 6.49
CA LEU A 82 -11.32 21.68 5.72
C LEU A 82 -12.57 20.79 5.79
N LEU A 83 -12.39 19.50 6.09
CA LEU A 83 -13.46 18.50 6.09
C LEU A 83 -13.21 17.42 7.16
N PRO A 84 -14.20 16.58 7.52
CA PRO A 84 -14.00 15.56 8.54
C PRO A 84 -12.80 14.66 8.22
N PHE A 85 -11.99 14.34 9.23
CA PHE A 85 -10.74 13.56 9.05
C PHE A 85 -10.96 12.23 8.32
N SER A 86 -12.09 11.56 8.55
CA SER A 86 -12.48 10.34 7.83
C SER A 86 -12.63 10.56 6.33
N ALA A 87 -13.26 11.67 5.92
CA ALA A 87 -13.34 12.06 4.51
C ALA A 87 -11.97 12.49 3.98
N GLY A 88 -11.12 13.13 4.80
CA GLY A 88 -9.74 13.48 4.45
C GLY A 88 -8.90 12.26 4.08
N ILE A 89 -9.03 11.15 4.82
CA ILE A 89 -8.36 9.89 4.50
C ILE A 89 -8.81 9.36 3.13
N VAL A 90 -10.12 9.31 2.89
CA VAL A 90 -10.68 8.81 1.62
C VAL A 90 -10.21 9.65 0.44
N VAL A 91 -10.27 10.98 0.57
CA VAL A 91 -9.82 11.91 -0.48
C VAL A 91 -8.32 11.73 -0.75
N SER A 92 -7.48 11.69 0.29
CA SER A 92 -6.04 11.46 0.15
C SER A 92 -5.75 10.14 -0.54
N PHE A 93 -6.42 9.06 -0.15
CA PHE A 93 -6.27 7.75 -0.77
C PHE A 93 -6.60 7.79 -2.27
N LEU A 94 -7.73 8.39 -2.63
CA LEU A 94 -8.14 8.54 -4.03
C LEU A 94 -7.18 9.41 -4.85
N LEU A 95 -6.65 10.48 -4.26
CA LEU A 95 -5.66 11.34 -4.91
C LEU A 95 -4.39 10.58 -5.24
N PHE A 96 -3.83 9.83 -4.28
CA PHE A 96 -2.64 9.02 -4.52
C PHE A 96 -2.91 7.88 -5.52
N PHE A 97 -4.07 7.22 -5.42
CA PHE A 97 -4.43 6.16 -6.34
C PHE A 97 -4.60 6.67 -7.78
N PHE A 98 -5.28 7.80 -7.95
CA PHE A 98 -5.47 8.42 -9.25
C PHE A 98 -4.15 8.94 -9.83
N GLY A 99 -3.31 9.58 -9.01
CA GLY A 99 -1.97 10.00 -9.38
C GLY A 99 -1.09 8.83 -9.84
N ALA A 100 -1.09 7.73 -9.08
CA ALA A 100 -0.40 6.50 -9.44
C ALA A 100 -0.90 5.94 -10.77
N HIS A 101 -2.22 5.91 -10.98
CA HIS A 101 -2.82 5.43 -12.22
C HIS A 101 -2.43 6.25 -13.45
N LEU A 102 -2.46 7.58 -13.33
CA LEU A 102 -2.02 8.46 -14.42
C LEU A 102 -0.54 8.25 -14.74
N PHE A 103 0.31 8.11 -13.71
CA PHE A 103 1.74 7.89 -13.89
C PHE A 103 2.04 6.56 -14.60
N VAL A 104 1.48 5.46 -14.10
CA VAL A 104 1.65 4.11 -14.67
C VAL A 104 1.22 4.09 -16.14
N ARG A 105 0.08 4.72 -16.47
CA ARG A 105 -0.40 4.83 -17.85
C ARG A 105 0.57 5.60 -18.75
N ARG A 106 1.13 6.71 -18.26
CA ARG A 106 2.11 7.49 -19.04
C ARG A 106 3.39 6.71 -19.28
N LYS A 107 3.96 6.06 -18.25
CA LYS A 107 5.18 5.26 -18.40
C LYS A 107 5.02 4.12 -19.41
N LYS A 108 3.86 3.45 -19.40
CA LYS A 108 3.56 2.41 -20.41
C LYS A 108 3.47 2.95 -21.84
N SER A 109 3.14 4.24 -22.01
CA SER A 109 3.00 4.86 -23.33
C SER A 109 4.35 5.33 -23.93
N TYR A 110 5.39 5.46 -23.10
CA TYR A 110 6.75 5.82 -23.53
C TYR A 110 7.75 4.88 -22.84
N PRO A 111 7.91 3.65 -23.33
CA PRO A 111 8.96 2.76 -22.87
C PRO A 111 10.28 3.27 -23.44
N GLU A 112 10.96 4.15 -22.71
CA GLU A 112 12.40 4.39 -22.89
C GLU A 112 13.22 3.28 -22.23
#